data_AF-A0A7S2AYK8-F1
#
_entry.id   AF-A0A7S2AYK8-F1
#
_cell.length_a   1.000
_cell.length_b   1.000
_cell.length_c   1.000
_cell.angle_alpha   90.00
_cell.angle_beta   90.00
_cell.angle_gamma   90.00
#
_symmetry.space_group_name_H-M   'P 1'
#
loop_
_entity.id
_entity.type
_entity.pdbx_description
1 polymer ?
#
loop_
_entity_poly.entity_id
_entity_poly.type
_entity_poly.pdbx_seq_one_letter_code
_entity_poly.pdbx_strand_id
1 'polypeptide(L)'
;GSCWHYGYNTDVCGRLVEAISGVPFDEFLQQRVFAPLGMVDTGFRCPPEKLHRLADCYAEKPRPKSPQDRLKNVSRAKLVARLHTGRTWHSGGGGLLSTMHDYMR
;
A
#
# COMPACT_ATOMS: atom_id res chain seq x y z
N GLY A 1 9.75 14.60 21.59
CA GLY A 1 8.50 15.23 21.13
C GLY A 1 8.52 16.75 21.28
N SER A 2 9.67 17.41 21.09
CA SER A 2 9.80 18.88 21.15
C SER A 2 9.60 19.55 19.78
N CYS A 3 9.53 18.77 18.71
CA CYS A 3 9.21 19.23 17.35
C CYS A 3 8.45 18.12 16.60
N TRP A 4 7.82 18.52 15.49
CA TRP A 4 7.11 17.62 14.59
C TRP A 4 7.94 17.33 13.33
N HIS A 5 7.93 16.08 12.89
CA HIS A 5 8.60 15.64 11.67
C HIS A 5 7.84 14.48 11.04
N TYR A 6 7.57 14.56 9.74
CA TYR A 6 7.00 13.44 8.98
C TYR A 6 8.07 12.40 8.69
N GLY A 7 7.83 11.13 9.04
CA GLY A 7 8.81 10.07 8.77
C GLY A 7 8.29 8.66 9.05
N TYR A 8 9.20 7.77 9.41
CA TYR A 8 8.93 6.34 9.65
C TYR A 8 8.23 6.05 10.99
N ASN A 9 7.73 7.07 11.68
CA ASN A 9 7.07 6.91 12.97
C ASN A 9 5.86 5.96 12.89
N THR A 10 5.10 5.98 11.79
CA THR A 10 3.95 5.08 11.61
C THR A 10 4.37 3.64 11.36
N ASP A 11 5.53 3.39 10.73
CA ASP A 11 6.08 2.04 10.60
C ASP A 11 6.47 1.46 11.97
N VAL A 12 7.05 2.29 12.85
CA VAL A 12 7.33 1.90 14.24
C VAL A 12 6.02 1.56 14.97
N CYS A 13 4.95 2.34 14.78
CA CYS A 13 3.64 2.01 15.33
C CYS A 13 3.13 0.65 14.81
N GLY A 14 3.27 0.36 13.51
CA GLY A 14 2.92 -0.95 12.96
C GLY A 14 3.68 -2.10 13.63
N ARG A 15 5.00 -1.94 13.84
CA ARG A 15 5.81 -2.94 14.56
C ARG A 15 5.41 -3.11 16.02
N LEU A 16 5.00 -2.02 16.69
CA LEU A 16 4.47 -2.07 18.05
C LEU A 16 3.14 -2.83 18.12
N VAL A 17 2.26 -2.66 17.12
CA VAL A 17 1.03 -3.46 17.01
C VAL A 17 1.37 -4.94 16.94
N GLU A 18 2.34 -5.36 16.12
CA GLU A 18 2.79 -6.76 16.06
C GLU A 18 3.33 -7.24 17.41
N ALA A 19 4.19 -6.45 18.06
CA ALA A 19 4.79 -6.80 19.34
C ALA A 19 3.75 -7.04 20.44
N ILE A 20 2.73 -6.17 20.49
CA ILE A 20 1.73 -6.15 21.55
C ILE A 20 0.63 -7.18 21.27
N SER A 21 0.20 -7.31 20.02
CA SER A 21 -0.88 -8.23 19.65
C SER A 21 -0.42 -9.68 19.47
N GLY A 22 0.87 -9.90 19.20
CA GLY A 22 1.42 -11.23 18.97
C GLY A 22 1.10 -11.83 17.60
N VAL A 23 0.51 -11.06 16.68
CA VAL A 23 0.20 -11.51 15.31
C VAL A 23 0.86 -10.58 14.27
N PRO A 24 1.09 -11.06 13.03
CA PRO A 24 1.59 -10.23 11.94
C PRO A 24 0.70 -9.01 11.67
N PHE A 25 1.30 -7.90 11.24
CA PHE A 25 0.59 -6.62 11.12
C PHE A 25 -0.60 -6.67 10.14
N ASP A 26 -0.46 -7.39 9.02
CA ASP A 26 -1.53 -7.58 8.05
C ASP A 26 -2.68 -8.43 8.59
N GLU A 27 -2.38 -9.47 9.36
CA GLU A 27 -3.40 -10.25 10.05
C GLU A 27 -4.15 -9.41 11.08
N PHE A 28 -3.42 -8.59 11.86
CA PHE A 28 -4.06 -7.67 12.80
C PHE A 28 -5.01 -6.71 12.08
N LEU A 29 -4.58 -6.07 11.00
CA LEU A 29 -5.42 -5.17 10.22
C LEU A 29 -6.63 -5.90 9.62
N GLN A 30 -6.44 -7.12 9.11
CA GLN A 30 -7.54 -7.94 8.59
C GLN A 30 -8.59 -8.22 9.67
N GLN A 31 -8.17 -8.66 10.85
CA GLN A 31 -9.06 -9.04 11.93
C GLN A 31 -9.74 -7.85 12.61
N ARG A 32 -9.02 -6.73 12.74
CA ARG A 32 -9.44 -5.60 13.60
C ARG A 32 -9.98 -4.40 12.83
N VAL A 33 -9.72 -4.31 11.53
CA VAL A 33 -10.12 -3.18 10.68
C VAL A 33 -10.86 -3.66 9.44
N PHE A 34 -10.21 -4.44 8.58
CA PHE A 34 -10.74 -4.72 7.24
C PHE A 34 -11.97 -5.61 7.26
N ALA A 35 -11.95 -6.73 8.01
CA ALA A 35 -13.11 -7.62 8.09
C ALA A 35 -14.33 -6.95 8.78
N PRO A 36 -14.18 -6.27 9.94
CA PRO A 36 -15.29 -5.57 10.57
C PRO A 36 -15.95 -4.49 9.70
N LEU A 37 -15.16 -3.82 8.85
CA LEU A 37 -15.63 -2.76 7.94
C LEU A 37 -16.03 -3.28 6.55
N GLY A 38 -15.84 -4.56 6.27
CA GLY A 38 -16.12 -5.15 4.96
C GLY A 38 -15.20 -4.65 3.84
N MET A 39 -13.94 -4.33 4.14
CA MET A 39 -12.93 -3.84 3.20
C MET A 39 -12.22 -5.00 2.48
N VAL A 40 -12.93 -5.66 1.55
CA VAL A 40 -12.50 -6.92 0.92
C VAL A 40 -11.41 -6.80 -0.16
N ASP A 41 -11.08 -5.57 -0.55
CA ASP A 41 -10.07 -5.24 -1.56
C ASP A 41 -8.89 -4.45 -0.97
N THR A 42 -8.80 -4.36 0.36
CA THR A 42 -7.71 -3.66 1.06
C THR A 42 -6.69 -4.64 1.61
N GLY A 43 -5.41 -4.41 1.30
CA GLY A 43 -4.33 -5.28 1.77
C GLY A 43 -2.98 -4.97 1.14
N PHE A 44 -1.93 -5.66 1.60
CA PHE A 44 -0.55 -5.47 1.11
C PHE A 44 -0.24 -6.24 -0.18
N ARG A 45 -1.18 -7.04 -0.68
CA ARG A 45 -1.03 -7.88 -1.87
C ARG A 45 -2.24 -7.75 -2.77
N CYS A 46 -2.02 -7.83 -4.08
CA CYS A 46 -3.09 -7.92 -5.07
C CYS A 46 -3.19 -9.37 -5.55
N PRO A 47 -4.30 -10.09 -5.29
CA PRO A 47 -4.51 -11.43 -5.81
C PRO A 47 -4.45 -11.48 -7.35
N PRO A 48 -3.90 -12.55 -7.97
CA PRO A 48 -3.78 -12.68 -9.42
C PRO A 48 -5.07 -12.37 -10.17
N GLU A 49 -6.20 -12.87 -9.67
CA GLU A 49 -7.53 -12.73 -10.23
C GLU A 49 -8.05 -11.28 -10.21
N LYS A 50 -7.53 -10.44 -9.30
CA LYS A 50 -7.89 -9.02 -9.20
C LYS A 50 -6.91 -8.09 -9.94
N LEU A 51 -5.82 -8.62 -10.52
CA LEU A 51 -4.80 -7.80 -11.20
C LEU A 51 -5.37 -6.95 -12.35
N HIS A 52 -6.46 -7.37 -12.99
CA HIS A 52 -7.12 -6.60 -14.04
C HIS A 52 -7.74 -5.29 -13.53
N ARG A 53 -8.01 -5.16 -12.23
CA ARG A 53 -8.58 -3.95 -11.58
C ARG A 53 -7.51 -2.97 -11.12
N LEU A 54 -6.24 -3.38 -11.06
CA LEU A 54 -5.16 -2.54 -10.56
C LEU A 54 -4.94 -1.35 -11.52
N ALA A 55 -4.99 -0.14 -11.00
CA ALA A 55 -4.73 1.07 -11.78
C ALA A 55 -3.26 1.18 -12.19
N ASP A 56 -3.00 1.82 -13.32
CA ASP A 56 -1.64 2.15 -13.73
C ASP A 56 -1.11 3.34 -12.92
N CYS A 57 0.15 3.25 -12.49
CA CYS A 57 0.85 4.35 -11.85
C CYS A 57 1.68 5.10 -12.90
N TYR A 58 1.66 6.42 -12.85
CA TYR A 58 2.46 7.27 -13.72
C TYR A 58 3.37 8.16 -12.88
N ALA A 59 4.54 8.48 -13.42
CA ALA A 59 5.48 9.42 -12.85
C ALA A 59 5.84 10.48 -13.88
N GLU A 60 6.24 11.65 -13.42
CA GLU A 60 6.74 12.69 -14.31
C GLU A 60 8.08 12.27 -14.95
N LYS A 61 8.25 12.57 -16.23
CA LYS A 61 9.54 12.42 -16.90
C LYS A 61 10.47 13.54 -16.43
N PRO A 62 11.75 13.25 -16.10
CA PRO A 62 12.70 14.28 -15.68
C PRO A 62 12.91 15.41 -16.70
N ARG A 63 12.73 15.12 -17.99
CA ARG A 63 12.86 16.06 -19.10
C ARG A 63 11.79 15.76 -20.17
N PRO A 64 10.57 16.28 -20.02
CA PRO A 64 9.51 16.06 -20.99
C PRO A 64 9.77 16.86 -22.27
N LYS A 65 9.50 16.27 -23.44
CA LYS A 65 9.68 16.96 -24.73
C LYS A 65 8.50 17.89 -25.09
N SER A 66 7.34 17.67 -24.48
CA SER A 66 6.12 18.46 -24.65
C SER A 66 5.18 18.23 -23.44
N PRO A 67 4.12 19.04 -23.28
CA PRO A 67 3.09 18.80 -22.27
C PRO A 67 2.45 17.41 -22.36
N GLN A 68 2.29 16.87 -23.57
CA GLN A 68 1.72 15.52 -23.80
C GLN A 68 2.72 14.40 -23.47
N ASP A 69 4.01 14.69 -23.44
CA ASP A 69 5.09 13.73 -23.13
C ASP A 69 5.45 13.67 -21.63
N ARG A 70 4.69 14.37 -20.77
CA ARG A 70 5.05 14.56 -19.35
C ARG A 70 5.08 13.30 -18.51
N LEU A 71 4.26 12.30 -18.84
CA LEU A 71 4.08 11.13 -18.00
C LEU A 71 4.78 9.90 -18.57
N LYS A 72 5.44 9.14 -17.70
CA LYS A 72 5.88 7.77 -17.98
C LYS A 72 5.08 6.82 -17.09
N ASN A 73 4.59 5.73 -17.68
CA ASN A 73 4.00 4.64 -16.90
C ASN A 73 5.11 4.01 -16.04
N VAL A 74 4.87 3.93 -14.73
CA VAL A 74 5.68 3.16 -13.81
C VAL A 74 5.35 1.70 -14.09
N SER A 75 6.26 1.03 -14.82
CA SER A 75 6.11 -0.35 -15.29
C SER A 75 5.16 -1.20 -14.43
N ARG A 76 3.98 -1.48 -14.99
CA ARG A 76 2.97 -2.33 -14.36
C ARG A 76 3.55 -3.67 -13.90
N ALA A 77 4.41 -4.30 -14.71
CA ALA A 77 5.08 -5.54 -14.33
C ALA A 77 5.93 -5.40 -13.05
N LYS A 78 6.65 -4.29 -12.88
CA LYS A 78 7.41 -4.01 -11.64
C LYS A 78 6.49 -3.74 -10.46
N LEU A 79 5.36 -3.06 -10.69
CA LEU A 79 4.36 -2.82 -9.65
C LEU A 79 3.73 -4.15 -9.19
N VAL A 80 3.27 -4.97 -10.13
CA VAL A 80 2.69 -6.30 -9.86
C VAL A 80 3.70 -7.19 -9.14
N ALA A 81 4.96 -7.25 -9.60
CA ALA A 81 6.01 -8.02 -8.94
C ALA A 81 6.14 -7.63 -7.45
N ARG A 82 6.18 -6.32 -7.13
CA ARG A 82 6.27 -5.82 -5.74
C ARG A 82 5.04 -6.12 -4.86
N LEU A 83 3.90 -6.41 -5.47
CA LEU A 83 2.62 -6.70 -4.81
C LEU A 83 2.36 -8.22 -4.72
N HIS A 84 3.14 -9.02 -5.44
CA HIS A 84 3.06 -10.49 -5.46
C HIS A 84 4.23 -11.17 -4.73
N THR A 85 5.45 -10.64 -4.86
CA THR A 85 6.60 -11.21 -4.15
C THR A 85 6.43 -10.92 -2.67
N GLY A 86 6.33 -11.97 -1.84
CA GLY A 86 6.11 -11.87 -0.41
C GLY A 86 7.06 -10.84 0.21
N ARG A 87 6.52 -9.67 0.57
CA ARG A 87 7.29 -8.67 1.29
C ARG A 87 7.69 -9.27 2.63
N THR A 88 8.94 -9.06 3.02
CA THR A 88 9.46 -9.52 4.30
C THR A 88 8.89 -8.75 5.48
N TRP A 89 8.21 -7.62 5.23
CA TRP A 89 7.55 -6.83 6.24
C TRP A 89 6.41 -5.99 5.65
N HIS A 90 5.45 -5.62 6.50
CA HIS A 90 4.30 -4.78 6.16
C HIS A 90 4.43 -3.41 6.83
N SER A 91 4.35 -2.36 6.02
CA SER A 91 4.62 -0.98 6.44
C SER A 91 3.38 -0.34 7.05
N GLY A 92 3.54 0.27 8.23
CA GLY A 92 2.51 1.09 8.86
C GLY A 92 2.34 2.44 8.16
N GLY A 93 3.39 2.95 7.51
CA GLY A 93 3.38 4.21 6.77
C GLY A 93 2.86 4.13 5.34
N GLY A 94 2.84 2.94 4.71
CA GLY A 94 2.33 2.82 3.34
C GLY A 94 2.45 1.42 2.72
N GLY A 95 1.96 1.28 1.48
CA GLY A 95 2.06 0.03 0.72
C GLY A 95 0.81 -0.84 0.69
N LEU A 96 -0.27 -0.40 1.36
CA LEU A 96 -1.60 -0.97 1.12
C LEU A 96 -2.09 -0.61 -0.29
N LEU A 97 -2.76 -1.56 -0.89
CA LEU A 97 -3.72 -1.36 -1.97
C LEU A 97 -5.10 -1.24 -1.34
N SER A 98 -5.98 -0.51 -1.99
CA SER A 98 -7.38 -0.38 -1.59
C SER A 98 -8.22 0.03 -2.79
N THR A 99 -9.53 0.14 -2.58
CA THR A 99 -10.47 0.72 -3.55
C THR A 99 -11.09 1.97 -2.94
N MET A 100 -11.64 2.84 -3.78
CA MET A 100 -12.38 4.01 -3.29
C MET A 100 -13.50 3.60 -2.32
N HIS A 101 -14.20 2.50 -2.61
CA HIS A 101 -15.31 2.03 -1.78
C HIS A 101 -14.84 1.52 -0.41
N ASP A 102 -13.77 0.72 -0.36
CA ASP A 102 -13.19 0.26 0.90
C ASP A 102 -12.67 1.41 1.75
N TYR A 103 -12.03 2.40 1.14
CA TYR A 103 -11.48 3.55 1.85
C TYR A 103 -12.56 4.47 2.46
N MET A 104 -13.81 4.35 2.00
CA MET A 104 -14.95 5.11 2.50
C MET A 104 -15.73 4.39 3.61
N ARG A 105 -15.33 3.16 3.98
CA ARG A 105 -15.96 2.39 5.05
C ARG A 105 -15.64 2.93 6.45
#